data_AF-A0A420WPY6-F1
#
_entry.id   AF-A0A420WPY6-F1
#
_cell.length_a   1.000
_cell.length_b   1.000
_cell.length_c   1.000
_cell.angle_alpha   90.00
_cell.angle_beta   90.00
_cell.angle_gamma   90.00
#
_symmetry.space_group_name_H-M   'P 1'
#
loop_
_entity.id
_entity.type
_entity.pdbx_description
1 polymer ?
#
loop_
_entity_poly.entity_id
_entity_poly.type
_entity_poly.pdbx_seq_one_letter_code
_entity_poly.pdbx_strand_id
1 'polypeptide(L)'
;MASIGKLKSGTHDRGIIYWGRVATLQFGAEIALVPTGNDDDTLPSHMVVTKVHGGVAELGAAFAKKVKNGENAGKTFYSMTLDDPSFAAPMHLSAFPLPNGEEGLDVVWRRPRASLPSPDAIAQANRDHDKATGSTGAPLDDQIPF
;
A
#
# COMPACT_ATOMS: atom_id res chain seq x y z
N MET A 1 -7.93 2.20 6.88
CA MET A 1 -7.74 1.71 5.50
C MET A 1 -9.11 1.54 4.88
N ALA A 2 -9.26 1.68 3.57
CA ALA A 2 -10.56 1.57 2.90
C ALA A 2 -10.61 0.26 2.11
N SER A 3 -11.68 -0.53 2.28
CA SER A 3 -12.03 -1.60 1.35
C SER A 3 -12.50 -0.95 0.05
N ILE A 4 -11.96 -1.40 -1.07
CA ILE A 4 -12.16 -0.83 -2.40
C ILE A 4 -12.67 -1.86 -3.42
N GLY A 5 -12.89 -3.10 -2.99
CA GLY A 5 -13.36 -4.16 -3.86
C GLY A 5 -13.23 -5.54 -3.22
N LYS A 6 -13.94 -6.50 -3.82
CA LYS A 6 -13.80 -7.92 -3.47
C LYS A 6 -13.39 -8.69 -4.71
N LEU A 7 -12.50 -9.67 -4.54
CA LEU A 7 -12.08 -10.59 -5.58
C LEU A 7 -12.67 -11.98 -5.31
N LYS A 8 -13.21 -12.60 -6.34
CA LYS A 8 -13.62 -14.00 -6.32
C LYS A 8 -12.41 -14.88 -6.61
N SER A 9 -12.42 -16.11 -6.13
CA SER A 9 -11.41 -17.13 -6.43
C SER A 9 -11.87 -18.08 -7.54
N GLY A 10 -10.89 -18.72 -8.18
CA GLY A 10 -11.09 -19.82 -9.11
C GLY A 10 -9.76 -20.51 -9.41
N THR A 11 -9.78 -21.40 -10.39
CA THR A 11 -8.63 -22.25 -10.72
C THR A 11 -7.93 -21.78 -11.99
N HIS A 12 -6.60 -21.81 -11.97
CA HIS A 12 -5.69 -21.59 -13.09
C HIS A 12 -4.72 -22.80 -13.17
N ASP A 13 -4.11 -23.04 -14.33
CA ASP A 13 -3.18 -24.16 -14.53
C ASP A 13 -2.02 -24.20 -13.51
N ARG A 14 -1.58 -23.02 -13.05
CA ARG A 14 -0.47 -22.79 -12.13
C ARG A 14 -0.90 -22.49 -10.69
N GLY A 15 -2.19 -22.56 -10.37
CA GLY A 15 -2.68 -22.30 -9.01
C GLY A 15 -4.01 -21.56 -8.94
N ILE A 16 -4.25 -20.87 -7.83
CA ILE A 16 -5.49 -20.11 -7.64
C ILE A 16 -5.39 -18.77 -8.38
N ILE A 17 -6.43 -18.41 -9.13
CA ILE A 17 -6.61 -17.08 -9.71
C ILE A 17 -7.66 -16.33 -8.89
N TYR A 18 -7.46 -15.02 -8.72
CA TYR A 18 -8.46 -14.13 -8.14
C TYR A 18 -8.84 -13.04 -9.14
N TRP A 19 -10.11 -12.65 -9.20
CA TRP A 19 -10.55 -11.54 -10.06
C TRP A 19 -11.74 -10.79 -9.49
N GLY A 20 -11.86 -9.52 -9.84
CA GLY A 20 -12.96 -8.67 -9.39
C GLY A 20 -12.72 -7.20 -9.70
N ARG A 21 -13.69 -6.37 -9.33
CA ARG A 21 -13.58 -4.92 -9.53
C ARG A 21 -12.98 -4.27 -8.28
N VAL A 22 -12.00 -3.42 -8.51
CA VAL A 22 -11.47 -2.48 -7.51
C VAL A 22 -11.75 -1.05 -7.96
N ALA A 23 -12.25 -0.23 -7.05
CA ALA A 23 -12.60 1.15 -7.34
C ALA A 23 -12.32 2.10 -6.18
N THR A 24 -11.80 3.27 -6.53
CA THR A 24 -11.70 4.47 -5.71
C THR A 24 -12.45 5.59 -6.45
N LEU A 25 -12.44 6.82 -5.90
CA LEU A 25 -13.09 7.95 -6.57
C LEU A 25 -12.51 8.25 -7.96
N GLN A 26 -11.20 8.06 -8.18
CA GLN A 26 -10.51 8.42 -9.42
C GLN A 26 -10.07 7.22 -10.27
N PHE A 27 -10.13 6.01 -9.74
CA PHE A 27 -9.67 4.81 -10.42
C PHE A 27 -10.71 3.71 -10.29
N GLY A 28 -11.01 2.99 -11.37
CA GLY A 28 -11.89 1.83 -11.32
C GLY A 28 -11.56 0.86 -12.43
N ALA A 29 -11.15 -0.36 -12.08
CA ALA A 29 -10.80 -1.39 -13.04
C ALA A 29 -11.24 -2.78 -12.56
N GLU A 30 -11.49 -3.68 -13.51
CA GLU A 30 -11.46 -5.11 -13.23
C GLU A 30 -10.02 -5.57 -13.21
N ILE A 31 -9.61 -6.24 -12.14
CA ILE A 31 -8.27 -6.80 -12.02
C ILE A 31 -8.36 -8.31 -11.87
N ALA A 32 -7.30 -8.99 -12.30
CA ALA A 32 -7.06 -10.39 -12.00
C ALA A 32 -5.65 -10.56 -11.43
N LEU A 33 -5.52 -11.36 -10.36
CA LEU A 33 -4.25 -11.86 -9.85
C LEU A 33 -4.02 -13.22 -10.48
N VAL A 34 -3.16 -13.29 -11.47
CA VAL A 34 -2.81 -14.52 -12.21
C VAL A 34 -1.56 -15.13 -11.57
N PRO A 35 -1.60 -16.39 -11.10
CA PRO A 35 -0.45 -17.01 -10.46
C PRO A 35 0.73 -17.13 -11.44
N THR A 36 1.94 -16.80 -10.98
CA THR A 36 3.17 -16.89 -11.79
C THR A 36 3.71 -18.32 -11.83
N GLY A 37 3.40 -19.13 -10.81
CA GLY A 37 4.02 -20.43 -10.58
C GLY A 37 5.37 -20.35 -9.86
N ASN A 38 5.74 -19.17 -9.34
CA ASN A 38 6.93 -19.01 -8.52
C ASN A 38 6.63 -19.43 -7.07
N ASP A 39 7.49 -20.27 -6.50
CA ASP A 39 7.44 -20.68 -5.09
C ASP A 39 8.40 -19.87 -4.19
N ASP A 40 9.17 -18.94 -4.78
CA ASP A 40 10.11 -18.08 -4.06
C ASP A 40 9.40 -16.83 -3.52
N ASP A 41 9.47 -16.62 -2.20
CA ASP A 41 8.87 -15.47 -1.49
C ASP A 41 9.46 -14.10 -1.89
N THR A 42 10.61 -14.08 -2.55
CA THR A 42 11.25 -12.86 -3.09
C THR A 42 10.74 -12.48 -4.47
N LEU A 43 10.11 -13.40 -5.19
CA LEU A 43 9.54 -13.18 -6.51
C LEU A 43 8.03 -12.92 -6.43
N PRO A 44 7.45 -12.25 -7.43
CA PRO A 44 6.00 -12.12 -7.52
C PRO A 44 5.34 -13.50 -7.57
N SER A 45 4.39 -13.75 -6.66
CA SER A 45 3.58 -14.97 -6.69
C SER A 45 2.42 -14.85 -7.68
N HIS A 46 1.95 -13.63 -7.94
CA HIS A 46 0.93 -13.34 -8.94
C HIS A 46 1.26 -12.07 -9.72
N MET A 47 0.93 -12.06 -11.00
CA MET A 47 0.85 -10.83 -11.81
C MET A 47 -0.54 -10.23 -11.62
N VAL A 48 -0.61 -8.91 -11.50
CA VAL A 48 -1.88 -8.18 -11.49
C VAL A 48 -2.12 -7.65 -12.89
N VAL A 49 -3.22 -8.06 -13.50
CA VAL A 49 -3.56 -7.71 -14.87
C VAL A 49 -4.98 -7.18 -15.00
N THR A 50 -5.25 -6.42 -16.05
CA THR A 50 -6.60 -5.96 -16.41
C THR A 50 -6.88 -6.22 -17.89
N LYS A 51 -8.17 -6.36 -18.23
CA LYS A 51 -8.59 -6.49 -19.63
C LYS A 51 -8.58 -5.12 -20.29
N VAL A 52 -7.99 -5.05 -21.48
CA VAL A 52 -7.98 -3.86 -22.32
C VAL A 52 -8.53 -4.21 -23.71
N HIS A 53 -8.82 -3.20 -24.53
CA HIS A 53 -9.24 -3.46 -25.91
C HIS A 53 -8.13 -4.22 -26.65
N GLY A 54 -8.46 -5.41 -27.17
CA GLY A 54 -7.53 -6.25 -27.90
C GLY A 54 -6.57 -7.09 -27.06
N GLY A 55 -6.70 -7.13 -25.72
CA GLY A 55 -5.85 -8.00 -24.92
C GLY A 55 -5.89 -7.77 -23.40
N VAL A 56 -4.73 -7.93 -22.79
CA VAL A 56 -4.50 -7.83 -21.34
C VAL A 56 -3.34 -6.87 -21.11
N ALA A 57 -3.51 -5.94 -20.17
CA ALA A 57 -2.44 -5.07 -19.70
C ALA A 57 -2.00 -5.50 -18.30
N GLU A 58 -0.69 -5.49 -18.06
CA GLU A 58 -0.13 -5.70 -16.74
C GLU A 58 -0.22 -4.40 -15.94
N LEU A 59 -0.82 -4.49 -14.75
CA LEU A 59 -0.93 -3.36 -13.82
C LEU A 59 0.13 -3.43 -12.73
N GLY A 60 0.75 -4.58 -12.49
CA GLY A 60 1.79 -4.73 -11.49
C GLY A 60 1.87 -6.16 -10.94
N ALA A 61 2.28 -6.28 -9.68
CA ALA A 61 2.64 -7.55 -9.07
C ALA A 61 2.10 -7.71 -7.66
N ALA A 62 1.85 -8.96 -7.27
CA ALA A 62 1.42 -9.34 -5.93
C ALA A 62 2.33 -10.41 -5.34
N PHE A 63 2.53 -10.32 -4.03
CA PHE A 63 3.35 -11.20 -3.22
C PHE A 63 2.46 -11.86 -2.16
N ALA A 64 2.51 -13.19 -2.09
CA ALA A 64 1.82 -13.95 -1.07
C ALA A 64 2.56 -13.75 0.26
N LYS A 65 1.82 -13.45 1.33
CA LYS A 65 2.36 -13.25 2.67
C LYS A 65 1.45 -13.94 3.68
N LYS A 66 2.01 -14.30 4.84
CA LYS A 66 1.24 -14.88 5.95
C LYS A 66 0.80 -13.79 6.92
N VAL A 67 -0.48 -13.80 7.28
CA VAL A 67 -1.01 -12.94 8.34
C VAL A 67 -0.34 -13.35 9.65
N LYS A 68 0.34 -12.41 10.30
CA LYS A 68 1.13 -12.70 11.50
C LYS A 68 0.27 -12.83 12.76
N ASN A 69 -0.79 -12.02 12.88
CA ASN A 69 -1.56 -11.84 14.12
C ASN A 69 -3.07 -11.81 13.84
N GLY A 70 -3.89 -12.05 14.88
CA GLY A 70 -5.35 -11.94 14.85
C GLY A 70 -6.08 -13.23 14.44
N GLU A 71 -7.40 -13.16 14.27
CA GLU A 71 -8.27 -14.31 13.94
C GLU A 71 -7.87 -15.02 12.63
N ASN A 72 -7.25 -14.28 11.72
CA ASN A 72 -6.78 -14.80 10.44
C ASN A 72 -5.29 -15.19 10.44
N ALA A 73 -4.65 -15.31 11.61
CA ALA A 73 -3.23 -15.69 11.71
C ALA A 73 -2.95 -17.00 10.95
N GLY A 74 -1.84 -17.03 10.21
CA GLY A 74 -1.45 -18.15 9.36
C GLY A 74 -2.15 -18.21 8.00
N LYS A 75 -3.25 -17.47 7.78
CA LYS A 75 -3.86 -17.37 6.45
C LYS A 75 -2.97 -16.55 5.50
N THR A 76 -3.04 -16.88 4.22
CA THR A 76 -2.35 -16.14 3.16
C THR A 76 -3.13 -14.87 2.84
N PHE A 77 -2.43 -13.75 2.72
CA PHE A 77 -2.92 -12.50 2.13
C PHE A 77 -1.97 -12.05 1.04
N TYR A 78 -2.41 -11.17 0.16
CA TYR A 78 -1.59 -10.67 -0.94
C TYR A 78 -1.24 -9.21 -0.72
N SER A 79 0.04 -8.90 -0.76
CA SER A 79 0.57 -7.53 -0.80
C SER A 79 0.86 -7.21 -2.25
N MET A 80 0.26 -6.16 -2.82
CA MET A 80 0.43 -5.85 -4.24
C MET A 80 0.60 -4.36 -4.48
N THR A 81 1.28 -4.03 -5.57
CA THR A 81 1.44 -2.65 -6.04
C THR A 81 0.94 -2.59 -7.48
N LEU A 82 0.06 -1.62 -7.76
CA LEU A 82 -0.34 -1.29 -9.13
C LEU A 82 0.42 -0.05 -9.59
N ASP A 83 1.14 -0.15 -10.69
CA ASP A 83 2.04 0.89 -11.20
C ASP A 83 1.90 1.00 -12.72
N ASP A 84 0.84 1.69 -13.15
CA ASP A 84 0.59 2.00 -14.56
C ASP A 84 0.96 3.46 -14.84
N PRO A 85 1.54 3.80 -16.00
CA PRO A 85 1.89 5.18 -16.35
C PRO A 85 0.74 6.19 -16.29
N SER A 86 -0.51 5.76 -16.36
CA SER A 86 -1.68 6.63 -16.20
C SER A 86 -1.94 7.03 -14.74
N PHE A 87 -1.30 6.39 -13.77
CA PHE A 87 -1.47 6.69 -12.36
C PHE A 87 -0.54 7.85 -11.95
N ALA A 88 -1.06 8.77 -11.13
CA ALA A 88 -0.24 9.84 -10.58
C ALA A 88 0.87 9.32 -9.63
N ALA A 89 0.69 8.13 -9.06
CA ALA A 89 1.67 7.41 -8.25
C ALA A 89 1.27 5.93 -8.14
N PRO A 90 2.22 5.02 -7.82
CA PRO A 90 1.91 3.62 -7.55
C PRO A 90 0.86 3.45 -6.45
N MET A 91 -0.08 2.52 -6.64
CA MET A 91 -1.14 2.22 -5.70
C MET A 91 -0.85 0.93 -4.93
N HIS A 92 -0.58 1.06 -3.62
CA HIS A 92 -0.31 -0.09 -2.75
C HIS A 92 -1.59 -0.67 -2.16
N LEU A 93 -1.85 -1.94 -2.45
CA LEU A 93 -3.04 -2.66 -2.02
C LEU A 93 -2.66 -3.86 -1.15
N SER A 94 -3.63 -4.32 -0.38
CA SER A 94 -3.56 -5.63 0.26
C SER A 94 -4.87 -6.35 0.10
N ALA A 95 -4.84 -7.62 -0.28
CA ALA A 95 -6.03 -8.45 -0.41
C ALA A 95 -6.03 -9.52 0.68
N PHE A 96 -7.02 -9.46 1.57
CA PHE A 96 -7.15 -10.37 2.71
C PHE A 96 -8.27 -11.37 2.48
N PRO A 97 -8.18 -12.61 3.00
CA PRO A 97 -9.30 -13.53 2.99
C PRO A 97 -10.56 -12.89 3.57
N LEU A 98 -11.71 -13.16 2.93
CA LEU A 98 -13.00 -12.71 3.45
C LEU A 98 -13.30 -13.39 4.81
N PRO A 99 -14.08 -12.71 5.68
CA PRO A 99 -14.44 -13.26 7.00
C PRO A 99 -15.39 -14.46 6.87
N ASN A 100 -15.57 -15.20 7.97
CA ASN A 100 -16.55 -16.29 8.09
C ASN A 100 -16.39 -17.45 7.09
N GLY A 101 -15.19 -17.62 6.50
CA GLY A 101 -14.91 -18.69 5.55
C GLY A 101 -15.49 -18.45 4.15
N GLU A 102 -15.95 -17.24 3.85
CA GLU A 102 -16.33 -16.86 2.49
C GLU A 102 -15.10 -16.95 1.57
N GLU A 103 -15.28 -17.55 0.39
CA GLU A 103 -14.22 -17.66 -0.60
C GLU A 103 -13.95 -16.32 -1.28
N GLY A 104 -12.66 -16.00 -1.48
CA GLY A 104 -12.23 -14.78 -2.13
C GLY A 104 -11.46 -13.86 -1.20
N LEU A 105 -11.27 -12.61 -1.66
CA LEU A 105 -10.43 -11.63 -1.00
C LEU A 105 -11.11 -10.27 -0.90
N ASP A 106 -10.98 -9.58 0.23
CA ASP A 106 -11.27 -8.17 0.40
C ASP A 106 -10.03 -7.33 0.07
N VAL A 107 -10.14 -6.42 -0.90
CA VAL A 107 -9.04 -5.57 -1.35
C VAL A 107 -9.09 -4.25 -0.61
N VAL A 108 -8.00 -3.94 0.06
CA VAL A 108 -7.86 -2.79 0.94
C VAL A 108 -6.76 -1.89 0.40
N TRP A 109 -7.08 -0.61 0.21
CA TRP A 109 -6.10 0.40 -0.16
C TRP A 109 -5.28 0.85 1.06
N ARG A 110 -3.95 0.82 0.92
CA ARG A 110 -2.99 1.38 1.87
C ARG A 110 -2.35 2.63 1.27
N ARG A 111 -2.49 3.76 1.96
CA ARG A 111 -1.69 4.95 1.67
C ARG A 111 -0.35 4.81 2.40
N PRO A 112 0.79 5.08 1.76
CA PRO A 112 2.04 5.26 2.47
C PRO A 112 1.82 6.27 3.60
N ARG A 113 2.18 5.90 4.82
CA ARG A 113 2.25 6.88 5.90
C ARG A 113 3.42 7.79 5.56
N ALA A 114 3.19 9.09 5.45
CA ALA A 114 4.28 10.04 5.38
C ALA A 114 5.22 9.73 6.56
N SER A 115 6.48 9.39 6.26
CA SER A 115 7.48 9.32 7.31
C SER A 115 7.55 10.71 7.90
N LEU A 116 7.26 10.85 9.19
CA LEU A 116 7.62 12.07 9.89
C LEU A 116 9.12 12.26 9.67
N PRO A 117 9.59 13.50 9.41
CA PRO A 117 11.01 13.77 9.37
C PRO A 117 11.63 13.25 10.67
N SER A 118 12.85 12.70 10.59
CA SER A 118 13.53 12.21 11.77
C SER A 118 13.64 13.34 12.81
N PRO A 119 13.71 13.03 14.12
CA PRO A 119 13.93 14.05 15.15
C PRO A 119 15.13 14.95 14.83
N ASP A 120 16.17 14.40 14.21
CA ASP A 120 17.35 15.14 13.76
C ASP A 120 17.04 16.11 12.62
N ALA A 121 16.21 15.71 11.65
CA ALA A 121 15.78 16.59 10.56
C ALA A 121 14.91 17.74 11.07
N ILE A 122 14.06 17.49 12.08
CA ILE A 122 13.27 18.54 12.76
C ILE A 122 14.19 19.48 13.53
N ALA A 123 15.16 18.94 14.29
CA ALA A 123 16.11 19.74 15.05
C ALA A 123 16.99 20.61 14.14
N GLN A 124 17.38 20.09 12.98
CA GLN A 124 18.14 20.85 12.00
C GLN A 124 17.32 21.98 11.37
N ALA A 125 16.08 21.70 10.97
CA ALA A 125 15.18 22.71 10.43
C ALA A 125 14.89 23.85 11.42
N ASN A 126 14.73 23.53 12.71
CA ASN A 126 14.55 24.55 13.76
C ASN A 126 15.81 25.41 13.93
N ARG A 127 17.01 24.79 13.96
CA ARG A 127 18.29 25.54 14.02
C ARG A 127 18.47 26.48 12.83
N ASP A 128 18.09 26.04 11.65
CA ASP A 128 18.23 26.84 10.43
C ASP A 128 17.19 27.99 10.42
N HIS A 129 16.00 27.77 10.98
CA HIS A 129 15.00 28.83 11.21
C HIS A 129 15.47 29.88 12.23
N ASP A 130 16.07 29.46 13.35
CA ASP A 130 16.59 30.35 14.38
C ASP A 130 17.75 31.22 13.84
N LYS A 131 18.63 30.63 13.01
CA LYS A 131 19.69 31.36 12.31
C LYS A 131 19.13 32.37 11.30
N ALA A 132 18.06 32.01 10.59
CA ALA A 132 17.46 32.87 9.57
C ALA A 132 16.65 34.03 10.17
N THR A 133 16.02 33.82 11.33
CA THR A 133 15.21 34.84 12.01
C THR A 133 16.02 35.71 12.98
N GLY A 134 17.28 35.36 13.24
CA GLY A 134 18.14 36.12 14.16
C GLY A 134 17.65 36.08 15.61
N SER A 135 16.72 35.17 15.95
CA SER A 135 16.19 34.97 17.30
C SER A 135 17.25 34.28 18.17
N THR A 136 18.32 35.02 18.47
CA THR A 136 19.17 34.69 19.61
C THR A 136 18.32 34.97 20.82
N GLY A 137 17.85 33.92 21.49
CA GLY A 137 17.22 34.04 22.81
C GLY A 137 18.20 34.71 23.75
N ALA A 138 18.15 36.04 23.83
CA ALA A 138 18.77 36.77 24.90
C ALA A 138 18.12 36.27 26.19
N PRO A 139 18.91 36.03 27.27
CA PRO A 139 18.30 35.85 28.56
C PRO A 139 17.45 37.09 28.83
N LEU A 140 16.20 36.92 29.27
CA LEU A 140 15.44 38.01 29.85
C LEU A 140 16.24 38.46 31.08
N ASP A 141 17.01 39.52 30.89
CA ASP A 141 17.76 40.18 31.95
C ASP A 141 16.73 40.79 32.90
N ASP A 142 16.75 40.30 34.14
CA ASP A 142 15.80 40.60 35.21
C ASP A 142 16.08 42.00 35.79
N GLN A 143 16.07 43.01 34.93
CA GLN A 143 16.30 44.42 35.26
C GLN A 143 14.95 45.15 35.31
N ILE A 144 14.20 44.92 36.39
CA ILE A 144 13.17 45.85 36.85
C ILE A 144 13.85 46.76 37.89
N PRO A 145 14.01 48.08 37.66
CA PRO A 145 14.41 48.98 38.72
C PRO A 145 13.19 49.34 39.57
N PHE A 146 13.26 48.95 40.85
CA PHE A 146 12.46 49.35 42.03
C PHE A 146 10.93 49.37 41.93
#